data_AF-A0A836SW47-F1
#
_entry.id   AF-A0A836SW47-F1
#
_cell.length_a   1.000
_cell.length_b   1.000
_cell.length_c   1.000
_cell.angle_alpha   90.00
_cell.angle_beta   90.00
_cell.angle_gamma   90.00
#
_symmetry.space_group_name_H-M   'P 1'
#
loop_
_entity.id
_entity.type
_entity.pdbx_description
1 polymer ?
#
loop_
_entity_poly.entity_id
_entity_poly.type
_entity_poly.pdbx_seq_one_letter_code
_entity_poly.pdbx_strand_id
1 'polypeptide(L)'
;MEKTNIIKIGLVSYLNTLPFVYGIRTMIENQKQWNLKIIQAYPSECTNLFRENKIDIGIIPIGALPNLKNYQIVSKFCLGTKQKVDSVLLLSHKPIKNIDTILLDYQSETSVLMAKILARYYWKINPIWENTTQGLKTKLKTIQQES
;
A
#
# COMPACT_ATOMS: atom_id res chain seq x y z
N MET A 1 -17.60 -9.71 34.26
CA MET A 1 -16.80 -8.62 33.64
C MET A 1 -17.00 -8.72 32.14
N GLU A 2 -17.74 -7.81 31.52
CA GLU A 2 -17.80 -7.73 30.06
C GLU A 2 -16.39 -7.49 29.52
N LYS A 3 -15.92 -8.33 28.60
CA LYS A 3 -14.70 -8.05 27.86
C LYS A 3 -14.95 -6.78 27.04
N THR A 4 -14.38 -5.66 27.45
CA THR A 4 -14.35 -4.46 26.61
C THR A 4 -13.56 -4.81 25.35
N ASN A 5 -14.25 -5.03 24.24
CA ASN A 5 -13.62 -5.48 23.00
C ASN A 5 -12.66 -4.38 22.50
N ILE A 6 -11.37 -4.70 22.36
CA ILE A 6 -10.37 -3.76 21.84
C ILE A 6 -10.53 -3.70 20.33
N ILE A 7 -10.77 -2.50 19.78
CA ILE A 7 -10.80 -2.28 18.33
C ILE A 7 -9.37 -2.02 17.85
N LYS A 8 -8.89 -2.86 16.93
CA LYS A 8 -7.55 -2.79 16.34
C LYS A 8 -7.59 -2.04 15.02
N ILE A 9 -6.78 -1.00 14.92
CA ILE A 9 -6.73 -0.10 13.77
C ILE A 9 -5.38 -0.27 13.05
N GLY A 10 -5.41 -0.77 11.81
CA GLY A 10 -4.26 -0.83 10.93
C GLY A 10 -4.00 0.51 10.25
N LEU A 11 -2.87 1.14 10.58
CA LEU A 11 -2.45 2.39 9.97
C LEU A 11 -1.21 2.18 9.11
N VAL A 12 -1.28 2.65 7.86
CA VAL A 12 -0.13 2.65 6.97
C VAL A 12 0.96 3.55 7.55
N SER A 13 2.23 3.13 7.46
CA SER A 13 3.38 3.86 7.99
C SER A 13 4.17 4.59 6.89
N TYR A 14 3.51 5.48 6.16
CA TYR A 14 4.12 6.33 5.14
C TYR A 14 3.94 7.83 5.42
N LEU A 15 4.80 8.67 4.84
CA LEU A 15 4.75 10.13 5.05
C LEU A 15 3.38 10.74 4.72
N ASN A 16 2.73 10.25 3.65
CA ASN A 16 1.40 10.72 3.23
C ASN A 16 0.26 10.36 4.21
N THR A 17 0.53 9.49 5.19
CA THR A 17 -0.44 9.08 6.22
C THR A 17 -0.17 9.71 7.58
N LEU A 18 0.95 10.42 7.74
CA LEU A 18 1.36 11.01 9.03
C LEU A 18 0.28 11.91 9.65
N PRO A 19 -0.38 12.83 8.92
CA PRO A 19 -1.43 13.65 9.52
C PRO A 19 -2.58 12.82 10.10
N PHE A 20 -2.95 11.73 9.42
CA PHE A 20 -4.03 10.85 9.84
C PHE A 20 -3.63 10.02 11.07
N VAL A 21 -2.41 9.48 11.07
CA VAL A 21 -1.83 8.76 12.23
C VAL A 21 -1.77 9.67 13.45
N TYR A 22 -1.30 10.90 13.29
CA TYR A 22 -1.23 11.89 14.36
C TYR A 22 -2.61 12.20 14.93
N GLY A 23 -3.59 12.52 14.07
CA GLY A 23 -4.96 12.82 14.50
C GLY A 23 -5.60 11.68 15.30
N ILE A 24 -5.42 10.43 14.87
CA ILE A 24 -5.95 9.26 15.61
C ILE A 24 -5.27 9.10 16.96
N ARG A 25 -3.94 9.26 17.03
CA ARG A 25 -3.20 9.17 18.31
C ARG A 25 -3.65 10.23 19.30
N THR A 26 -3.71 11.48 18.86
CA THR A 26 -4.17 12.60 19.68
C THR A 26 -5.62 12.40 20.14
N MET A 27 -6.50 11.86 19.29
CA MET A 27 -7.87 11.53 19.68
C MET A 27 -7.90 10.43 20.75
N ILE A 28 -7.13 9.35 20.60
CA ILE A 28 -7.05 8.27 21.61
C ILE A 28 -6.53 8.79 22.95
N GLU A 29 -5.51 9.64 22.92
CA GLU A 29 -4.91 10.23 24.13
C GLU A 29 -5.89 11.14 24.88
N ASN A 30 -6.67 11.94 24.14
CA ASN A 30 -7.61 12.91 24.69
C ASN A 30 -8.99 12.32 25.02
N GLN A 31 -9.43 11.29 24.30
CA GLN A 31 -10.73 10.64 24.45
C GLN A 31 -10.58 9.20 24.94
N LYS A 32 -10.34 9.05 26.25
CA LYS A 32 -10.18 7.74 26.93
C LYS A 32 -11.43 6.85 26.95
N GLN A 33 -12.51 7.28 26.30
CA GLN A 33 -13.77 6.54 26.20
C GLN A 33 -13.65 5.29 25.29
N TRP A 34 -12.69 5.25 24.37
CA TRP A 34 -12.60 4.20 23.35
C TRP A 34 -11.44 3.25 23.65
N ASN A 35 -11.70 1.94 23.59
CA ASN A 35 -10.68 0.92 23.76
C ASN A 35 -10.02 0.58 22.41
N LEU A 36 -9.04 1.39 22.00
CA LEU A 36 -8.40 1.31 20.67
C LEU A 36 -6.94 0.85 20.75
N LYS A 37 -6.51 0.05 19.76
CA LYS A 37 -5.11 -0.35 19.57
C LYS A 37 -4.64 -0.05 18.15
N ILE A 38 -3.59 0.75 18.01
CA ILE A 38 -2.97 1.03 16.70
C ILE A 38 -1.96 -0.07 16.35
N ILE A 39 -2.00 -0.54 15.12
CA ILE A 39 -1.00 -1.41 14.49
C ILE A 39 -0.47 -0.68 13.25
N GLN A 40 0.83 -0.34 13.26
CA GLN A 40 1.48 0.32 12.13
C GLN A 40 2.17 -0.70 11.24
N ALA A 41 1.91 -0.63 9.93
CA ALA A 41 2.55 -1.49 8.93
C ALA A 41 2.63 -0.79 7.57
N TYR A 42 3.34 -1.37 6.61
CA TYR A 42 3.26 -0.92 5.20
C TYR A 42 1.94 -1.38 4.57
N PRO A 43 1.50 -0.82 3.42
CA PRO A 43 0.12 -1.00 2.95
C PRO A 43 -0.27 -2.44 2.65
N SER A 44 0.58 -3.21 1.96
CA SER A 44 0.26 -4.62 1.69
C SER A 44 0.21 -5.47 2.96
N GLU A 45 0.96 -5.11 4.00
CA GLU A 45 0.83 -5.76 5.31
C GLU A 45 -0.45 -5.36 6.04
N CYS A 46 -0.91 -4.11 5.95
CA CYS A 46 -2.23 -3.74 6.46
C CYS A 46 -3.34 -4.57 5.81
N THR A 47 -3.26 -4.82 4.50
CA THR A 47 -4.16 -5.73 3.80
C THR A 47 -4.09 -7.15 4.37
N ASN A 48 -2.89 -7.68 4.61
CA ASN A 48 -2.69 -9.01 5.18
C ASN A 48 -3.30 -9.12 6.58
N LEU A 49 -3.01 -8.14 7.45
CA LEU A 49 -3.56 -8.08 8.80
C LEU A 49 -5.09 -8.02 8.77
N PHE A 50 -5.69 -7.30 7.83
CA PHE A 50 -7.15 -7.25 7.68
C PHE A 50 -7.70 -8.62 7.26
N ARG A 51 -7.08 -9.24 6.24
CA ARG A 51 -7.46 -10.57 5.74
C ARG A 51 -7.39 -11.65 6.81
N GLU A 52 -6.42 -11.55 7.72
CA GLU A 52 -6.20 -12.48 8.82
C GLU A 52 -7.04 -12.15 10.08
N ASN A 53 -7.95 -11.18 10.01
CA ASN A 53 -8.74 -10.70 11.15
C ASN A 53 -7.86 -10.22 12.34
N LYS A 54 -6.65 -9.73 12.05
CA LYS A 54 -5.72 -9.15 13.03
C LYS A 54 -5.96 -7.66 13.25
N ILE A 55 -6.65 -6.99 12.34
CA ILE A 55 -7.19 -5.63 12.50
C ILE A 55 -8.68 -5.60 12.15
N ASP A 56 -9.43 -4.71 12.80
CA ASP A 56 -10.87 -4.52 12.58
C ASP A 56 -11.14 -3.41 11.55
N ILE A 57 -10.29 -2.39 11.55
CA ILE A 57 -10.37 -1.22 10.65
C ILE A 57 -8.97 -0.94 10.11
N GLY A 58 -8.85 -0.55 8.84
CA GLY A 58 -7.56 -0.13 8.30
C GLY A 58 -7.64 0.80 7.11
N ILE A 59 -6.53 1.50 6.84
CA ILE A 59 -6.34 2.21 5.57
C ILE A 59 -5.87 1.18 4.54
N ILE A 60 -6.82 0.65 3.78
CA ILE A 60 -6.55 -0.44 2.82
C ILE A 60 -6.28 0.13 1.41
N PRO A 61 -5.21 -0.30 0.72
CA PRO A 61 -4.98 0.04 -0.68
C PRO A 61 -6.15 -0.36 -1.58
N ILE A 62 -6.61 0.55 -2.44
CA ILE A 62 -7.70 0.24 -3.37
C ILE A 62 -7.37 -0.92 -4.32
N GLY A 63 -6.09 -1.10 -4.67
CA GLY A 63 -5.64 -2.22 -5.51
C GLY A 63 -5.78 -3.60 -4.85
N ALA A 64 -5.95 -3.65 -3.52
CA ALA A 64 -6.16 -4.88 -2.76
C ALA A 64 -7.61 -5.35 -2.76
N LEU A 65 -8.57 -4.43 -2.95
CA LEU A 65 -10.00 -4.69 -2.78
C LEU A 65 -10.53 -5.85 -3.64
N PRO A 66 -10.12 -6.04 -4.92
CA PRO A 66 -10.61 -7.16 -5.73
C PRO A 66 -10.31 -8.54 -5.12
N ASN A 67 -9.29 -8.63 -4.27
CA ASN A 67 -8.85 -9.87 -3.62
C ASN A 67 -9.28 -9.97 -2.15
N LEU A 68 -9.98 -8.95 -1.62
CA LEU A 68 -10.50 -8.94 -0.26
C LEU A 68 -11.96 -9.40 -0.24
N LYS A 69 -12.30 -10.22 0.75
CA LYS A 69 -13.66 -10.67 1.02
C LYS A 69 -14.16 -10.05 2.31
N ASN A 70 -15.48 -9.94 2.45
CA ASN A 70 -16.14 -9.55 3.71
C ASN A 70 -15.65 -8.22 4.32
N TYR A 71 -15.47 -7.19 3.49
CA TYR A 71 -15.13 -5.85 3.96
C TYR A 71 -16.31 -4.88 3.76
N GLN A 72 -16.29 -3.77 4.51
CA GLN A 72 -17.17 -2.63 4.31
C GLN A 72 -16.34 -1.35 4.27
N ILE A 73 -16.68 -0.44 3.35
CA ILE A 73 -16.09 0.90 3.32
C ILE A 73 -16.88 1.75 4.32
N VAL A 74 -16.26 2.07 5.45
CA VAL A 74 -16.92 2.74 6.59
C VAL A 74 -16.75 4.27 6.58
N SER A 75 -16.09 4.82 5.56
CA SER A 75 -15.80 6.26 5.48
C SER A 75 -15.67 6.75 4.04
N LYS A 76 -15.91 8.05 3.84
CA LYS A 76 -15.65 8.76 2.58
C LYS A 76 -14.22 9.29 2.48
N PHE A 77 -13.43 9.19 3.56
CA PHE A 77 -12.04 9.62 3.57
C PHE A 77 -11.16 8.62 2.82
N CYS A 78 -10.26 9.14 1.98
CA CYS A 78 -9.29 8.33 1.26
C CYS A 78 -7.97 9.09 1.10
N LEU A 79 -6.91 8.35 0.78
CA LEU A 79 -5.63 8.90 0.37
C LEU A 79 -5.54 8.84 -1.16
N GLY A 80 -5.58 10.00 -1.79
CA GLY A 80 -5.59 10.10 -3.25
C GLY A 80 -5.27 11.51 -3.71
N THR A 81 -5.10 11.66 -5.02
CA THR A 81 -4.77 12.93 -5.68
C THR A 81 -5.47 12.99 -7.04
N LYS A 82 -5.70 14.20 -7.54
CA LYS A 82 -6.08 14.47 -8.94
C LYS A 82 -4.90 14.97 -9.78
N GLN A 83 -3.75 15.20 -9.15
CA GLN A 83 -2.54 15.76 -9.74
C GLN A 83 -1.40 14.76 -9.68
N LYS A 84 -0.25 15.12 -10.25
CA LYS A 84 0.99 14.33 -10.14
C LYS A 84 1.41 14.20 -8.67
N VAL A 85 2.01 13.07 -8.33
CA VAL A 85 2.60 12.78 -7.02
C VAL A 85 4.01 12.26 -7.22
N ASP A 86 4.90 12.67 -6.33
CA ASP A 86 6.32 12.27 -6.40
C ASP A 86 6.60 10.94 -5.69
N SER A 87 5.59 10.35 -5.04
CA SER A 87 5.70 9.12 -4.26
C SER A 87 5.34 7.84 -5.02
N VAL A 88 4.86 7.95 -6.27
CA VAL A 88 4.51 6.79 -7.11
C VAL A 88 5.17 6.95 -8.47
N LEU A 89 6.29 6.25 -8.67
CA LEU A 89 7.15 6.39 -9.84
C LEU A 89 7.38 5.04 -10.52
N LEU A 90 7.44 5.05 -11.85
CA LEU A 90 8.00 3.97 -12.67
C LEU A 90 9.27 4.51 -13.33
N LEU A 91 10.42 3.95 -12.96
CA LEU A 91 11.74 4.41 -13.40
C LEU A 91 12.35 3.41 -14.38
N SER A 92 12.99 3.91 -15.43
CA SER A 92 13.65 3.09 -16.45
C SER A 92 14.73 3.90 -17.17
N HIS A 93 15.82 3.24 -17.56
CA HIS A 93 16.83 3.79 -18.47
C HIS A 93 16.47 3.61 -19.95
N LYS A 94 15.44 2.79 -20.24
CA LYS A 94 14.93 2.55 -21.59
C LYS A 94 13.55 3.20 -21.76
N PRO A 95 13.17 3.62 -22.97
CA PRO A 95 11.80 4.01 -23.28
C PRO A 95 10.81 2.90 -22.91
N ILE A 96 9.61 3.27 -22.45
CA ILE A 96 8.58 2.33 -21.96
C ILE A 96 8.27 1.18 -22.94
N LYS A 97 8.33 1.44 -24.25
CA LYS A 97 8.05 0.45 -25.30
C LYS A 97 9.09 -0.67 -25.39
N ASN A 98 10.28 -0.46 -24.83
CA ASN A 98 11.41 -1.38 -24.89
C ASN A 98 11.68 -2.03 -23.52
N ILE A 99 10.68 -2.03 -22.63
CA ILE A 99 10.79 -2.65 -21.31
C ILE A 99 10.28 -4.09 -21.40
N ASP A 100 11.19 -5.03 -21.17
CA ASP A 100 10.87 -6.46 -21.14
C ASP A 100 10.43 -6.93 -19.74
N THR A 101 10.96 -6.31 -18.67
CA THR A 101 10.67 -6.69 -17.28
C THR A 101 10.40 -5.46 -16.42
N ILE A 102 9.36 -5.53 -15.58
CA ILE A 102 9.05 -4.52 -14.56
C ILE A 102 9.15 -5.15 -13.17
N LEU A 103 10.01 -4.55 -12.34
CA LEU A 103 10.15 -4.88 -10.93
C LEU A 103 9.08 -4.14 -10.10
N LEU A 104 8.25 -4.88 -9.40
CA LEU A 104 7.09 -4.40 -8.65
C LEU A 104 7.40 -4.31 -7.15
N ASP A 105 7.13 -3.16 -6.53
CA ASP A 105 7.30 -2.99 -5.09
C ASP A 105 6.36 -3.91 -4.29
N TYR A 106 6.92 -4.84 -3.51
CA TYR A 106 6.13 -5.78 -2.69
C TYR A 106 5.31 -5.10 -1.60
N GLN A 107 5.64 -3.87 -1.23
CA GLN A 107 4.89 -3.11 -0.24
C GLN A 107 3.63 -2.44 -0.82
N SER A 108 3.46 -2.42 -2.15
CA SER A 108 2.39 -1.71 -2.83
C SER A 108 1.47 -2.62 -3.63
N GLU A 109 0.17 -2.49 -3.43
CA GLU A 109 -0.85 -3.18 -4.24
C GLU A 109 -1.49 -2.23 -5.27
N THR A 110 -1.74 -0.97 -4.90
CA THR A 110 -2.40 0.00 -5.80
C THR A 110 -1.51 0.43 -6.95
N SER A 111 -0.26 0.84 -6.70
CA SER A 111 0.61 1.30 -7.79
C SER A 111 1.00 0.15 -8.73
N VAL A 112 1.13 -1.06 -8.20
CA VAL A 112 1.35 -2.29 -8.98
C VAL A 112 0.17 -2.56 -9.90
N LEU A 113 -1.06 -2.51 -9.39
CA LEU A 113 -2.26 -2.68 -10.22
C LEU A 113 -2.35 -1.58 -11.28
N MET A 114 -2.06 -0.32 -10.91
CA MET A 114 -2.05 0.80 -11.83
C MET A 114 -1.03 0.60 -12.96
N ALA A 115 0.19 0.15 -12.66
CA ALA A 115 1.22 -0.14 -13.65
C ALA A 115 0.76 -1.22 -14.65
N LYS A 116 0.10 -2.28 -14.17
CA LYS A 116 -0.47 -3.34 -15.02
C LYS A 116 -1.58 -2.82 -15.94
N ILE A 117 -2.47 -1.97 -15.40
CA ILE A 117 -3.53 -1.32 -16.18
C ILE A 117 -2.92 -0.43 -17.27
N LEU A 118 -1.94 0.40 -16.93
CA LEU A 118 -1.27 1.29 -17.88
C LEU A 118 -0.51 0.50 -18.96
N ALA A 119 0.20 -0.56 -18.58
CA ALA A 119 0.87 -1.45 -19.54
C ALA A 119 -0.09 -2.02 -20.57
N ARG A 120 -1.23 -2.58 -20.11
CA ARG A 120 -2.22 -3.20 -20.99
C ARG A 120 -2.99 -2.19 -21.84
N TYR A 121 -3.49 -1.12 -21.22
CA TYR A 121 -4.48 -0.26 -21.87
C TYR A 121 -3.88 0.99 -22.51
N TYR A 122 -2.77 1.50 -22.00
CA TYR A 122 -2.18 2.76 -22.47
C TYR A 122 -0.90 2.55 -23.26
N TRP A 123 0.10 1.87 -22.69
CA TRP A 123 1.40 1.64 -23.36
C TRP A 123 1.37 0.49 -24.37
N LYS A 124 0.38 -0.41 -24.25
CA LYS A 124 0.23 -1.61 -25.09
C LYS A 124 1.47 -2.50 -25.09
N ILE A 125 2.04 -2.72 -23.90
CA ILE A 125 3.19 -3.61 -23.68
C ILE A 125 2.78 -4.82 -22.81
N ASN A 126 3.56 -5.90 -22.88
CA ASN A 126 3.37 -7.11 -22.07
C ASN A 126 4.68 -7.54 -21.41
N PRO A 127 5.16 -6.78 -20.40
CA PRO A 127 6.41 -7.11 -19.73
C PRO A 127 6.24 -8.29 -18.78
N ILE A 128 7.36 -8.92 -18.42
CA ILE A 128 7.48 -9.85 -17.32
C ILE A 128 7.33 -9.07 -16.01
N TRP A 129 6.52 -9.60 -15.09
CA TRP A 129 6.27 -8.99 -13.78
C TRP A 129 7.06 -9.73 -12.71
N GLU A 130 7.94 -9.04 -12.01
CA GLU A 130 8.70 -9.62 -10.89
C GLU A 130 8.50 -8.80 -9.62
N ASN A 131 8.10 -9.44 -8.52
CA ASN A 131 8.02 -8.75 -7.24
C ASN A 131 9.43 -8.57 -6.65
N THR A 132 9.65 -7.39 -6.09
CA THR A 132 10.86 -7.09 -5.32
C THR A 132 10.77 -7.71 -3.93
N THR A 133 11.88 -7.73 -3.20
CA THR A 133 11.91 -8.19 -1.80
C THR A 133 12.58 -7.11 -0.94
N GLN A 134 12.62 -7.32 0.37
CA GLN A 134 13.18 -6.39 1.36
C GLN A 134 14.70 -6.09 1.21
N GLY A 135 15.34 -6.49 0.09
CA GLY A 135 16.75 -6.27 -0.24
C GLY A 135 17.02 -5.78 -1.68
N LEU A 136 16.05 -5.17 -2.36
CA LEU A 136 16.15 -4.77 -3.78
C LEU A 136 17.41 -3.96 -4.15
N LYS A 137 17.97 -3.18 -3.21
CA LYS A 137 19.19 -2.38 -3.43
C LYS A 137 20.37 -3.23 -3.95
N THR A 138 20.41 -4.53 -3.63
CA THR A 138 21.48 -5.43 -4.08
C THR A 138 21.29 -5.88 -5.53
N LYS A 139 20.05 -6.12 -5.99
CA LYS A 139 19.78 -6.58 -7.37
C LYS A 139 19.99 -5.51 -8.43
N LEU A 140 19.70 -4.24 -8.12
CA LEU A 140 19.86 -3.13 -9.09
C LEU A 140 21.33 -2.89 -9.47
N LYS A 141 22.28 -3.18 -8.56
CA LYS A 141 23.72 -3.07 -8.86
C LYS A 141 24.22 -4.15 -9.82
N THR A 142 23.66 -5.35 -9.75
CA THR A 142 24.07 -6.48 -10.60
C THR A 142 23.63 -6.26 -12.05
N ILE A 143 22.41 -5.75 -12.26
CA ILE A 143 21.88 -5.46 -13.62
C ILE A 143 22.68 -4.34 -14.31
N GLN A 144 23.22 -3.37 -13.55
CA GLN A 144 24.05 -2.28 -14.08
C GLN A 144 25.48 -2.70 -14.46
N GLN A 145 25.95 -3.89 -14.08
CA GLN A 145 27.28 -4.40 -14.44
C GLN A 145 27.27 -5.30 -15.68
N GLU A 146 26.09 -5.71 -16.15
CA GLU A 146 25.92 -6.62 -17.29
C GLU A 146 25.35 -5.92 -18.55
N SER A 147 25.27 -4.58 -18.55
CA SER A 147 24.81 -3.78 -19.71
C SER A 147 25.85 -2.80 -20.23
#